data_AF-A0A267GHV5-F1
#
_entry.id   AF-A0A267GHV5-F1
#
_cell.length_a   1.000
_cell.length_b   1.000
_cell.length_c   1.000
_cell.angle_alpha   90.00
_cell.angle_beta   90.00
_cell.angle_gamma   90.00
#
_symmetry.space_group_name_H-M   'P 1'
#
loop_
_entity.id
_entity.type
_entity.pdbx_description
1 polymer ?
#
loop_
_entity_poly.entity_id
_entity_poly.type
_entity_poly.pdbx_seq_one_letter_code
_entity_poly.pdbx_strand_id
1 'polypeptide(L)'
;MQFSTLALILFAASSSVFGGHYDLKKEYYKGCYSHSKHGQALDRFVAKDSSMRPFLCASECEKNSKKYFGIQKESCYCGNQIRSNLMGDFFCDLRCPGDAAKSCGGKHFLSVYKMQNTVVPVLPAPSLGCFYWRKDEVILHYKVEETFKLMSQKTCAESCLKYSYKYFGLANGDLCFCGDEILNKAPLDKKKYCNAQCKNYHFGQKCGGSIAMEIFELLTEEI
;
A
#
# COMPACT_ATOMS: atom_id res chain seq x y z
N MET A 1 -8.14 37.78 43.86
CA MET A 1 -6.91 37.12 43.36
C MET A 1 -7.34 35.77 42.80
N GLN A 2 -7.11 35.57 41.50
CA GLN A 2 -7.75 34.57 40.64
C GLN A 2 -7.48 33.12 41.03
N PHE A 3 -8.54 32.31 41.03
CA PHE A 3 -8.48 30.87 40.84
C PHE A 3 -8.24 30.60 39.35
N SER A 4 -7.14 29.94 38.98
CA SER A 4 -6.89 29.52 37.60
C SER A 4 -6.95 27.99 37.53
N THR A 5 -8.02 27.50 36.93
CA THR A 5 -8.24 26.10 36.56
C THR A 5 -7.43 25.78 35.30
N LEU A 6 -6.43 24.90 35.44
CA LEU A 6 -5.71 24.32 34.29
C LEU A 6 -6.51 23.12 33.77
N ALA A 7 -7.33 23.38 32.75
CA ALA A 7 -7.97 22.35 31.94
C ALA A 7 -6.94 21.75 30.97
N LEU A 8 -6.61 20.48 31.16
CA LEU A 8 -5.86 19.66 30.21
C LEU A 8 -6.74 19.40 28.98
N ILE A 9 -6.58 20.22 27.95
CA ILE A 9 -7.16 19.96 26.62
C ILE A 9 -6.26 18.92 25.93
N LEU A 10 -6.67 17.66 26.00
CA LEU A 10 -6.21 16.61 25.10
C LEU A 10 -6.69 16.97 23.68
N PHE A 11 -5.81 17.56 22.87
CA PHE A 11 -6.05 17.66 21.44
C PHE A 11 -5.94 16.25 20.83
N ALA A 12 -7.10 15.68 20.52
CA ALA A 12 -7.24 14.53 19.66
C ALA A 12 -6.60 14.85 18.30
N ALA A 13 -5.53 14.13 17.95
CA ALA A 13 -5.03 14.10 16.60
C ALA A 13 -5.96 13.21 15.75
N SER A 14 -7.02 13.81 15.19
CA SER A 14 -7.74 13.22 14.06
C SER A 14 -7.26 13.88 12.77
N SER A 15 -6.53 13.12 11.97
CA SER A 15 -6.29 13.43 10.57
C SER A 15 -6.15 12.12 9.81
N SER A 16 -7.30 11.57 9.46
CA SER A 16 -7.41 10.58 8.41
C SER A 16 -7.09 11.23 7.07
N VAL A 17 -5.88 10.99 6.57
CA VAL A 17 -5.55 11.09 5.15
C VAL A 17 -5.03 9.72 4.77
N PHE A 18 -5.55 9.13 3.69
CA PHE A 18 -4.94 7.99 3.02
C PHE A 18 -3.57 8.42 2.48
N GLY A 19 -2.58 8.54 3.34
CA GLY A 19 -1.18 8.64 3.00
C GLY A 19 -0.59 7.27 3.24
N GLY A 20 -0.54 6.43 2.21
CA GLY A 20 0.40 5.32 2.23
C GLY A 20 1.77 5.94 2.49
N HIS A 21 2.35 5.66 3.67
CA HIS A 21 3.74 5.97 3.92
C HIS A 21 4.54 5.09 2.96
N TYR A 22 4.82 5.61 1.77
CA TYR A 22 5.79 5.01 0.87
C TYR A 22 7.15 5.20 1.50
N ASP A 23 7.50 4.27 2.40
CA ASP A 23 8.83 4.24 2.94
C ASP A 23 9.75 3.74 1.83
N LEU A 24 10.34 4.72 1.14
CA LEU A 24 11.39 4.46 0.18
C LEU A 24 12.56 3.79 0.91
N LYS A 25 12.55 2.45 0.90
CA LYS A 25 13.66 1.68 1.42
C LYS A 25 14.91 2.08 0.64
N LYS A 26 15.99 2.33 1.38
CA LYS A 26 17.28 2.78 0.85
C LYS A 26 17.79 1.92 -0.32
N GLU A 27 17.44 0.63 -0.35
CA GLU A 27 17.79 -0.32 -1.42
C GLU A 27 17.23 0.03 -2.82
N TYR A 28 16.14 0.80 -2.89
CA TYR A 28 15.55 1.24 -4.16
C TYR A 28 16.19 2.51 -4.70
N TYR A 29 16.86 3.29 -3.87
CA TYR A 29 17.65 4.42 -4.33
C TYR A 29 18.85 3.91 -5.14
N LYS A 30 18.95 4.36 -6.40
CA LYS A 30 20.02 3.96 -7.33
C LYS A 30 21.12 4.99 -7.45
N GLY A 31 20.99 6.12 -6.78
CA GLY A 31 21.99 7.18 -6.73
C GLY A 31 21.55 8.49 -7.37
N CYS A 32 22.46 9.44 -7.31
CA CYS A 32 22.34 10.75 -7.92
C CYS A 32 22.91 10.73 -9.34
N TYR A 33 22.14 11.16 -10.34
CA TYR A 33 22.59 11.12 -11.74
C TYR A 33 22.55 12.50 -12.38
N SER A 34 23.46 12.76 -13.32
CA SER A 34 23.41 14.01 -14.10
C SER A 34 22.11 14.11 -14.90
N HIS A 35 21.41 15.24 -14.79
CA HIS A 35 20.16 15.50 -15.50
C HIS A 35 20.05 16.97 -15.89
N SER A 36 20.38 17.26 -17.14
CA SER A 36 20.44 18.60 -17.71
C SER A 36 20.01 18.60 -19.19
N LYS A 37 19.99 19.78 -19.81
CA LYS A 37 19.74 19.94 -21.25
C LYS A 37 20.75 19.23 -22.16
N HIS A 38 21.91 18.85 -21.64
CA HIS A 38 22.98 18.18 -22.39
C HIS A 38 23.03 16.66 -22.13
N GLY A 39 22.18 16.15 -21.25
CA GLY A 39 22.13 14.73 -20.91
C GLY A 39 21.13 14.47 -19.80
N GLN A 40 20.18 13.58 -20.05
CA GLN A 40 19.10 13.25 -19.12
C GLN A 40 19.28 11.83 -18.57
N ALA A 41 19.22 11.69 -17.24
CA ALA A 41 19.28 10.38 -16.58
C ALA A 41 18.09 9.47 -16.94
N LEU A 42 16.88 10.04 -16.95
CA LEU A 42 15.62 9.42 -17.34
C LEU A 42 14.96 10.30 -18.40
N ASP A 43 14.22 9.70 -19.34
CA ASP A 43 13.88 10.33 -20.61
C ASP A 43 12.49 10.93 -20.70
N ARG A 44 11.65 10.66 -19.70
CA ARG A 44 10.26 11.10 -19.72
C ARG A 44 9.95 11.98 -18.52
N PHE A 45 9.75 13.26 -18.74
CA PHE A 45 9.07 14.13 -17.78
C PHE A 45 7.59 13.73 -17.70
N VAL A 46 7.04 13.59 -16.49
CA VAL A 46 5.63 13.18 -16.31
C VAL A 46 4.82 14.14 -15.45
N ALA A 47 5.44 14.85 -14.51
CA ALA A 47 4.71 15.75 -13.63
C ALA A 47 5.64 16.82 -13.03
N LYS A 48 5.04 17.93 -12.61
CA LYS A 48 5.66 18.91 -11.72
C LYS A 48 4.67 19.28 -10.62
N ASP A 49 5.11 19.23 -9.37
CA ASP A 49 4.26 19.47 -8.21
C ASP A 49 5.00 20.29 -7.15
N SER A 50 4.40 21.37 -6.66
CA SER A 50 5.00 22.24 -5.62
C SER A 50 5.09 21.58 -4.25
N SER A 51 4.38 20.47 -4.06
CA SER A 51 4.42 19.59 -2.91
C SER A 51 5.05 18.23 -3.24
N MET A 52 5.96 18.19 -4.24
CA MET A 52 6.59 16.95 -4.70
C MET A 52 7.16 16.12 -3.54
N ARG A 53 6.86 14.82 -3.57
CA ARG A 53 7.38 13.78 -2.67
C ARG A 53 7.68 12.55 -3.51
N PRO A 54 8.59 11.68 -3.08
CA PRO A 54 8.93 10.52 -3.90
C PRO A 54 7.76 9.58 -4.21
N PHE A 55 6.82 9.40 -3.28
CA PHE A 55 5.60 8.63 -3.52
C PHE A 55 4.79 9.14 -4.72
N LEU A 56 4.62 10.46 -4.84
CA LEU A 56 3.84 11.06 -5.91
C LEU A 56 4.47 10.77 -7.27
N CYS A 57 5.81 10.88 -7.34
CA CYS A 57 6.53 10.57 -8.56
C CYS A 57 6.50 9.07 -8.90
N ALA A 58 6.68 8.21 -7.91
CA ALA A 58 6.58 6.76 -8.07
C ALA A 58 5.20 6.36 -8.63
N SER A 59 4.10 6.85 -8.04
CA SER A 59 2.73 6.56 -8.50
C SER A 59 2.51 6.99 -9.95
N GLU A 60 3.04 8.13 -10.39
CA GLU A 60 2.91 8.56 -11.77
C GLU A 60 3.73 7.68 -12.73
N CYS A 61 4.91 7.24 -12.32
CA CYS A 61 5.74 6.31 -13.11
C CYS A 61 5.17 4.89 -13.15
N GLU A 62 4.45 4.47 -12.11
CA GLU A 62 3.72 3.19 -12.04
C GLU A 62 2.60 3.15 -13.08
N LYS A 63 1.76 4.20 -13.16
CA LYS A 63 0.71 4.31 -14.21
C LYS A 63 1.27 4.24 -15.64
N ASN A 64 2.56 4.53 -15.80
CA ASN A 64 3.26 4.53 -17.09
C ASN A 64 4.16 3.29 -17.28
N SER A 65 4.05 2.28 -16.39
CA SER A 65 4.78 1.01 -16.40
C SER A 65 6.29 1.19 -16.59
N LYS A 66 6.90 2.10 -15.83
CA LYS A 66 8.33 2.42 -15.92
C LYS A 66 9.13 1.67 -14.85
N LYS A 67 10.37 1.31 -15.17
CA LYS A 67 11.27 0.60 -14.22
C LYS A 67 11.91 1.53 -13.19
N TYR A 68 12.02 2.82 -13.51
CA TYR A 68 12.65 3.83 -12.67
C TYR A 68 11.81 5.09 -12.64
N PHE A 69 11.85 5.75 -11.50
CA PHE A 69 11.42 7.12 -11.35
C PHE A 69 12.57 7.96 -10.80
N GLY A 70 12.50 9.27 -11.02
CA GLY A 70 13.49 10.18 -10.49
C GLY A 70 12.96 11.58 -10.33
N ILE A 71 13.53 12.30 -9.37
CA ILE A 71 13.01 13.60 -8.95
C ILE A 71 14.10 14.65 -9.07
N GLN A 72 13.74 15.77 -9.69
CA GLN A 72 14.55 16.97 -9.82
C GLN A 72 13.76 18.17 -9.28
N LYS A 73 13.99 18.50 -8.02
CA LYS A 73 13.23 19.49 -7.25
C LYS A 73 11.75 19.12 -7.19
N GLU A 74 10.91 19.85 -7.92
CA GLU A 74 9.47 19.65 -8.06
C GLU A 74 9.11 18.77 -9.25
N SER A 75 10.07 18.41 -10.10
CA SER A 75 9.85 17.72 -11.37
C SER A 75 10.04 16.21 -11.22
N CYS A 76 9.10 15.44 -11.76
CA CYS A 76 9.12 13.99 -11.77
C CYS A 76 9.43 13.48 -13.18
N TYR A 77 10.33 12.50 -13.23
CA TYR A 77 10.76 11.82 -14.44
C TYR A 77 10.64 10.32 -14.28
N CYS A 78 10.36 9.62 -15.37
CA CYS A 78 10.32 8.17 -15.42
C CYS A 78 11.19 7.64 -16.57
N GLY A 79 11.62 6.39 -16.47
CA GLY A 79 12.34 5.74 -17.54
C GLY A 79 12.51 4.24 -17.32
N ASN A 80 12.92 3.53 -18.36
CA ASN A 80 13.20 2.09 -18.28
C ASN A 80 14.70 1.78 -18.17
N GLN A 81 15.54 2.79 -18.32
CA GLN A 81 17.00 2.72 -18.27
C GLN A 81 17.55 4.02 -17.69
N ILE A 82 18.68 3.95 -17.01
CA ILE A 82 19.43 5.12 -16.54
C ILE A 82 20.54 5.39 -17.55
N ARG A 83 20.55 6.59 -18.16
CA ARG A 83 21.37 6.89 -19.35
C ARG A 83 22.55 7.83 -19.11
N SER A 84 22.70 8.37 -17.91
CA SER A 84 23.73 9.37 -17.59
C SER A 84 24.65 8.90 -16.46
N ASN A 85 25.70 9.69 -16.21
CA ASN A 85 26.71 9.36 -15.22
C ASN A 85 26.16 9.45 -13.78
N LEU A 86 26.56 8.48 -12.97
CA LEU A 86 26.41 8.52 -11.52
C LEU A 86 27.30 9.63 -10.95
N MET A 87 26.75 10.39 -10.02
CA MET A 87 27.37 11.52 -9.35
C MET A 87 27.38 11.27 -7.84
N GLY A 88 28.12 12.08 -7.09
CA GLY A 88 28.08 12.05 -5.62
C GLY A 88 26.72 12.48 -5.09
N ASP A 89 26.21 11.80 -4.07
CA ASP A 89 24.87 12.05 -3.50
C ASP A 89 24.67 13.48 -2.98
N PHE A 90 25.76 14.18 -2.63
CA PHE A 90 25.71 15.59 -2.21
C PHE A 90 25.13 16.50 -3.29
N PHE A 91 25.20 16.13 -4.58
CA PHE A 91 24.59 16.90 -5.66
C PHE A 91 23.05 16.74 -5.71
N CYS A 92 22.53 15.76 -5.00
CA CYS A 92 21.11 15.42 -4.92
C CYS A 92 20.55 15.60 -3.50
N ASP A 93 21.14 16.48 -2.69
CA ASP A 93 20.78 16.70 -1.29
C ASP A 93 19.59 17.66 -1.09
N LEU A 94 19.01 18.21 -2.17
CA LEU A 94 17.89 19.13 -2.06
C LEU A 94 16.68 18.42 -1.45
N ARG A 95 16.14 18.99 -0.38
CA ARG A 95 14.94 18.45 0.28
C ARG A 95 13.71 18.52 -0.62
N CYS A 96 12.86 17.51 -0.55
CA CYS A 96 11.60 17.50 -1.24
C CYS A 96 10.65 18.56 -0.66
N PRO A 97 9.97 19.38 -1.50
CA PRO A 97 9.04 20.40 -1.04
C PRO A 97 7.89 19.87 -0.17
N GLY A 98 7.37 18.68 -0.48
CA GLY A 98 6.30 18.05 0.29
C GLY A 98 6.77 17.08 1.38
N ASP A 99 8.07 16.79 1.46
CA ASP A 99 8.63 15.85 2.45
C ASP A 99 10.11 16.18 2.74
N ALA A 100 10.33 17.08 3.70
CA ALA A 100 11.67 17.58 4.01
C ALA A 100 12.64 16.51 4.55
N ALA A 101 12.15 15.31 4.92
CA ALA A 101 12.98 14.19 5.34
C ALA A 101 13.58 13.40 4.16
N LYS A 102 13.15 13.68 2.93
CA LYS A 102 13.59 12.99 1.72
C LYS A 102 14.31 13.96 0.76
N SER A 103 15.17 13.39 -0.06
CA SER A 103 15.95 14.10 -1.08
C SER A 103 15.25 14.03 -2.46
N CYS A 104 15.24 15.14 -3.17
CA CYS A 104 14.58 15.34 -4.46
C CYS A 104 15.54 15.94 -5.49
N GLY A 105 16.74 15.37 -5.61
CA GLY A 105 17.71 15.74 -6.65
C GLY A 105 18.37 17.10 -6.43
N GLY A 106 18.69 17.77 -7.53
CA GLY A 106 19.40 19.06 -7.54
C GLY A 106 19.11 19.86 -8.80
N LYS A 107 19.75 21.02 -8.98
CA LYS A 107 19.50 21.89 -10.15
C LYS A 107 19.79 21.19 -11.49
N HIS A 108 20.79 20.32 -11.53
CA HIS A 108 21.20 19.58 -12.73
C HIS A 108 21.36 18.08 -12.46
N PHE A 109 20.68 17.59 -11.42
CA PHE A 109 20.88 16.25 -10.90
C PHE A 109 19.54 15.63 -10.51
N LEU A 110 19.40 14.34 -10.77
CA LEU A 110 18.19 13.57 -10.54
C LEU A 110 18.47 12.51 -9.47
N SER A 111 17.72 12.54 -8.37
CA SER A 111 17.67 11.40 -7.46
C SER A 111 16.89 10.29 -8.13
N VAL A 112 17.55 9.18 -8.49
CA VAL A 112 16.91 8.07 -9.21
C VAL A 112 16.61 6.92 -8.27
N TYR A 113 15.42 6.36 -8.41
CA TYR A 113 14.92 5.23 -7.67
C TYR A 113 14.45 4.17 -8.66
N LYS A 114 14.75 2.90 -8.38
CA LYS A 114 14.08 1.78 -9.02
C LYS A 114 12.65 1.72 -8.48
N MET A 115 11.67 1.52 -9.35
CA MET A 115 10.31 1.25 -8.89
C MET A 115 10.35 0.03 -7.96
N GLN A 116 9.68 0.16 -6.81
CA GLN A 116 9.33 -1.02 -6.02
C GLN A 116 8.39 -1.85 -6.89
N ASN A 117 8.65 -3.15 -7.04
CA ASN A 117 7.66 -4.04 -7.60
C ASN A 117 6.48 -3.98 -6.63
N THR A 118 5.35 -3.45 -7.08
CA THR A 118 4.16 -3.43 -6.24
C THR A 118 3.61 -4.85 -6.28
N VAL A 119 3.78 -5.58 -5.18
CA VAL A 119 3.16 -6.89 -5.03
C VAL A 119 1.69 -6.64 -4.69
N VAL A 120 0.79 -7.08 -5.57
CA VAL A 120 -0.66 -6.96 -5.38
C VAL A 120 -1.31 -8.34 -5.26
N PRO A 121 -2.41 -8.47 -4.52
CA PRO A 121 -3.15 -9.72 -4.49
C PRO A 121 -3.87 -9.96 -5.83
N VAL A 122 -3.81 -11.19 -6.33
CA VAL A 122 -4.57 -11.62 -7.50
C VAL A 122 -6.04 -11.78 -7.13
N LEU A 123 -6.94 -11.14 -7.89
CA LEU A 123 -8.38 -11.12 -7.62
C LEU A 123 -9.23 -11.44 -8.87
N PRO A 124 -10.37 -12.14 -8.74
CA PRO A 124 -10.91 -12.71 -7.50
C PRO A 124 -10.02 -13.84 -6.98
N ALA A 125 -9.80 -13.88 -5.67
CA ALA A 125 -8.90 -14.85 -5.07
C ALA A 125 -9.50 -16.27 -5.15
N PRO A 126 -8.67 -17.31 -5.32
CA PRO A 126 -9.13 -18.69 -5.28
C PRO A 126 -9.75 -19.02 -3.92
N SER A 127 -11.01 -19.45 -3.93
CA SER A 127 -11.72 -19.87 -2.72
C SER A 127 -11.31 -21.30 -2.36
N LEU A 128 -10.90 -21.51 -1.11
CA LEU A 128 -10.59 -22.83 -0.54
C LEU A 128 -11.80 -23.46 0.16
N GLY A 129 -12.90 -22.72 0.30
CA GLY A 129 -14.16 -23.22 0.84
C GLY A 129 -14.78 -22.32 1.90
N CYS A 130 -15.98 -22.71 2.32
CA CYS A 130 -16.74 -22.10 3.41
C CYS A 130 -16.64 -23.01 4.64
N PHE A 131 -16.26 -22.46 5.78
CA PHE A 131 -16.01 -23.22 7.01
C PHE A 131 -16.81 -22.66 8.16
N TYR A 132 -17.27 -23.53 9.06
CA TYR A 132 -17.96 -23.12 10.28
C TYR A 132 -17.05 -22.26 11.14
N TRP A 133 -17.53 -21.09 11.53
CA TRP A 133 -16.78 -20.09 12.28
C TRP A 133 -17.65 -19.44 13.36
N ARG A 134 -17.07 -19.22 14.54
CA ARG A 134 -17.63 -18.37 15.59
C ARG A 134 -16.53 -17.47 16.14
N LYS A 135 -16.91 -16.44 16.89
CA LYS A 135 -15.98 -15.45 17.46
C LYS A 135 -14.87 -16.07 18.33
N ASP A 136 -15.16 -17.20 18.97
CA ASP A 136 -14.25 -17.88 19.90
C ASP A 136 -13.42 -18.98 19.21
N GLU A 137 -13.69 -19.25 17.92
CA GLU A 137 -13.01 -20.29 17.15
C GLU A 137 -11.83 -19.71 16.38
N VAL A 138 -10.68 -20.35 16.48
CA VAL A 138 -9.51 -20.02 15.69
C VAL A 138 -9.48 -20.92 14.46
N ILE A 139 -9.61 -20.30 13.28
CA ILE A 139 -9.48 -20.95 11.97
C ILE A 139 -8.25 -20.36 11.25
N LEU A 140 -8.23 -19.04 11.15
CA LEU A 140 -7.07 -18.23 10.82
C LEU A 140 -6.72 -17.40 12.06
N HIS A 141 -5.45 -17.41 12.47
CA HIS A 141 -5.04 -16.95 13.81
C HIS A 141 -5.01 -15.43 13.98
N TYR A 142 -4.90 -14.68 12.89
CA TYR A 142 -4.76 -13.24 12.94
C TYR A 142 -6.06 -12.55 12.50
N LYS A 143 -6.74 -11.88 13.42
CA LYS A 143 -7.85 -10.98 13.10
C LYS A 143 -7.30 -9.59 12.81
N VAL A 144 -7.68 -9.00 11.68
CA VAL A 144 -7.27 -7.63 11.36
C VAL A 144 -8.13 -6.65 12.16
N GLU A 145 -7.54 -5.91 13.09
CA GLU A 145 -8.23 -4.95 13.98
C GLU A 145 -8.44 -3.55 13.34
N GLU A 146 -8.59 -3.50 12.02
CA GLU A 146 -8.83 -2.24 11.29
C GLU A 146 -10.33 -2.02 11.07
N THR A 147 -10.82 -0.80 11.31
CA THR A 147 -12.18 -0.42 10.95
C THR A 147 -12.27 -0.15 9.45
N PHE A 148 -12.61 -1.18 8.68
CA PHE A 148 -12.73 -1.05 7.22
C PHE A 148 -13.93 -0.18 6.85
N LYS A 149 -13.68 0.96 6.18
CA LYS A 149 -14.75 1.78 5.60
C LYS A 149 -15.55 1.01 4.56
N LEU A 150 -14.89 0.10 3.85
CA LEU A 150 -15.41 -0.76 2.82
C LEU A 150 -14.73 -2.13 2.94
N MET A 151 -15.51 -3.21 3.00
CA MET A 151 -15.00 -4.58 3.07
C MET A 151 -15.08 -5.25 1.70
N SER A 152 -14.05 -6.02 1.32
CA SER A 152 -13.99 -6.79 0.07
C SER A 152 -12.88 -7.84 0.15
N GLN A 153 -12.82 -8.77 -0.83
CA GLN A 153 -11.62 -9.62 -0.98
C GLN A 153 -10.36 -8.77 -1.13
N LYS A 154 -10.42 -7.71 -1.94
CA LYS A 154 -9.28 -6.79 -2.17
C LYS A 154 -8.76 -6.23 -0.86
N THR A 155 -9.65 -5.62 -0.08
CA THR A 155 -9.31 -4.96 1.17
C THR A 155 -8.67 -5.92 2.16
N CYS A 156 -9.25 -7.11 2.34
CA CYS A 156 -8.71 -8.08 3.27
C CYS A 156 -7.39 -8.69 2.78
N ALA A 157 -7.31 -9.05 1.50
CA ALA A 157 -6.11 -9.58 0.87
C ALA A 157 -4.93 -8.60 0.95
N GLU A 158 -5.16 -7.31 0.68
CA GLU A 158 -4.14 -6.27 0.82
C GLU A 158 -3.65 -6.14 2.27
N SER A 159 -4.55 -6.19 3.26
CA SER A 159 -4.15 -6.15 4.68
C SER A 159 -3.37 -7.39 5.11
N CYS A 160 -3.75 -8.59 4.65
CA CYS A 160 -3.01 -9.81 4.93
C CYS A 160 -1.65 -9.85 4.22
N LEU A 161 -1.57 -9.28 3.02
CA LEU A 161 -0.33 -9.19 2.24
C LEU A 161 0.74 -8.33 2.91
N LYS A 162 0.35 -7.27 3.64
CA LYS A 162 1.30 -6.46 4.45
C LYS A 162 2.15 -7.30 5.40
N TYR A 163 1.61 -8.43 5.85
CA TYR A 163 2.27 -9.36 6.77
C TYR A 163 2.71 -10.67 6.11
N SER A 164 2.61 -10.77 4.77
CA SER A 164 3.04 -11.94 3.98
C SER A 164 2.35 -13.26 4.33
N TYR A 165 1.08 -13.22 4.75
CA TYR A 165 0.30 -14.43 5.04
C TYR A 165 -0.07 -15.21 3.78
N LYS A 166 -0.23 -16.54 3.89
CA LYS A 166 -0.65 -17.41 2.78
C LYS A 166 -2.15 -17.40 2.51
N TYR A 167 -2.96 -17.12 3.53
CA TYR A 167 -4.41 -17.19 3.45
C TYR A 167 -5.04 -15.93 4.03
N PHE A 168 -6.21 -15.59 3.50
CA PHE A 168 -7.10 -14.63 4.10
C PHE A 168 -8.52 -15.19 4.17
N GLY A 169 -9.29 -14.72 5.15
CA GLY A 169 -10.63 -15.19 5.44
C GLY A 169 -11.59 -14.02 5.65
N LEU A 170 -12.79 -14.16 5.09
CA LEU A 170 -13.86 -13.19 5.24
C LEU A 170 -14.99 -13.80 6.05
N ALA A 171 -15.46 -13.10 7.08
CA ALA A 171 -16.55 -13.55 7.93
C ALA A 171 -17.50 -12.40 8.29
N ASN A 172 -18.76 -12.73 8.59
CA ASN A 172 -19.79 -11.80 9.07
C ASN A 172 -20.05 -10.54 8.20
N GLY A 173 -19.61 -10.53 6.94
CA GLY A 173 -19.73 -9.37 6.06
C GLY A 173 -18.69 -8.27 6.28
N ASP A 174 -18.07 -8.20 7.46
CA ASP A 174 -17.16 -7.11 7.83
C ASP A 174 -15.90 -7.51 8.61
N LEU A 175 -15.65 -8.80 8.80
CA LEU A 175 -14.46 -9.29 9.46
C LEU A 175 -13.46 -9.86 8.46
N CYS A 176 -12.19 -9.53 8.69
CA CYS A 176 -11.04 -10.01 7.93
C CYS A 176 -10.09 -10.75 8.87
N PHE A 177 -9.66 -11.92 8.43
CA PHE A 177 -8.69 -12.75 9.12
C PHE A 177 -7.57 -13.17 8.18
N CYS A 178 -6.39 -13.42 8.71
CA CYS A 178 -5.21 -13.86 7.97
C CYS A 178 -4.55 -15.05 8.69
N GLY A 179 -3.85 -15.88 7.95
CA GLY A 179 -3.02 -16.92 8.54
C GLY A 179 -2.24 -17.72 7.51
N ASP A 180 -1.32 -18.55 7.99
CA ASP A 180 -0.51 -19.44 7.16
C ASP A 180 -0.97 -20.90 7.21
N GLU A 181 -1.93 -21.18 8.07
CA GLU A 181 -2.52 -22.49 8.31
C GLU A 181 -4.02 -22.35 8.50
N ILE A 182 -4.77 -23.34 8.01
CA ILE A 182 -6.23 -23.41 8.16
C ILE A 182 -6.54 -24.44 9.24
N LEU A 183 -6.88 -23.96 10.43
CA LEU A 183 -7.23 -24.78 11.59
C LEU A 183 -8.73 -25.15 11.55
N ASN A 184 -9.11 -26.24 12.22
CA ASN A 184 -10.50 -26.63 12.46
C ASN A 184 -11.40 -26.62 11.20
N LYS A 185 -11.04 -27.46 10.23
CA LYS A 185 -11.75 -27.58 8.94
C LYS A 185 -13.11 -28.27 9.09
N ALA A 186 -14.14 -27.50 9.38
CA ALA A 186 -15.54 -27.95 9.34
C ALA A 186 -16.25 -27.35 8.11
N PRO A 187 -16.28 -28.05 6.96
CA PRO A 187 -16.81 -27.50 5.72
C PRO A 187 -18.33 -27.28 5.79
N LEU A 188 -18.80 -26.22 5.14
CA LEU A 188 -20.20 -25.84 5.03
C LEU A 188 -20.58 -25.61 3.56
N ASP A 189 -21.88 -25.69 3.26
CA ASP A 189 -22.40 -25.26 1.96
C ASP A 189 -22.16 -23.75 1.78
N LYS A 190 -21.29 -23.40 0.84
CA LYS A 190 -20.92 -22.01 0.53
C LYS A 190 -22.12 -21.13 0.19
N LYS A 191 -23.07 -21.61 -0.64
CA LYS A 191 -24.22 -20.82 -1.08
C LYS A 191 -25.17 -20.51 0.08
N LYS A 192 -25.24 -21.42 1.05
CA LYS A 192 -26.11 -21.29 2.23
C LYS A 192 -25.48 -20.48 3.36
N TYR A 193 -24.19 -20.69 3.63
CA TYR A 193 -23.55 -20.17 4.85
C TYR A 193 -22.56 -19.05 4.60
N CYS A 194 -21.92 -18.97 3.43
CA CYS A 194 -21.00 -17.88 3.05
C CYS A 194 -21.64 -16.93 2.04
N ASN A 195 -22.81 -16.37 2.40
CA ASN A 195 -23.63 -15.54 1.52
C ASN A 195 -23.91 -14.13 2.06
N ALA A 196 -23.28 -13.73 3.16
CA ALA A 196 -23.37 -12.38 3.69
C ALA A 196 -22.74 -11.40 2.72
N GLN A 197 -23.41 -10.26 2.50
CA GLN A 197 -22.88 -9.19 1.67
C GLN A 197 -21.74 -8.47 2.39
N CYS A 198 -20.70 -8.10 1.65
CA CYS A 198 -19.62 -7.29 2.18
C CYS A 198 -20.12 -5.89 2.60
N LYS A 199 -19.74 -5.44 3.78
CA LYS A 199 -20.14 -4.15 4.35
C LYS A 199 -19.65 -2.99 3.50
N ASN A 200 -20.57 -2.07 3.18
CA ASN A 200 -20.34 -0.87 2.38
C ASN A 200 -19.70 -1.14 1.00
N TYR A 201 -19.89 -2.34 0.44
CA TYR A 201 -19.44 -2.68 -0.92
C TYR A 201 -20.63 -2.79 -1.87
N HIS A 202 -20.53 -2.10 -3.01
CA HIS A 202 -21.51 -2.20 -4.08
C HIS A 202 -21.30 -3.51 -4.88
N PHE A 203 -22.33 -4.02 -5.56
CA PHE A 203 -22.23 -5.18 -6.50
C PHE A 203 -22.16 -6.61 -5.93
N GLY A 204 -22.77 -6.87 -4.76
CA GLY A 204 -23.16 -8.25 -4.38
C GLY A 204 -22.01 -9.20 -4.01
N GLN A 205 -20.77 -8.71 -3.85
CA GLN A 205 -19.66 -9.49 -3.33
C GLN A 205 -19.99 -10.08 -1.95
N LYS A 206 -19.60 -11.33 -1.74
CA LYS A 206 -19.87 -12.09 -0.51
C LYS A 206 -18.63 -12.12 0.40
N CYS A 207 -18.86 -11.97 1.70
CA CYS A 207 -17.83 -11.87 2.73
C CYS A 207 -18.16 -12.81 3.90
N GLY A 208 -18.20 -14.12 3.61
CA GLY A 208 -18.53 -15.16 4.59
C GLY A 208 -19.98 -15.11 5.05
N GLY A 209 -20.22 -15.40 6.33
CA GLY A 209 -21.53 -15.39 6.97
C GLY A 209 -21.46 -15.18 8.47
N SER A 210 -22.61 -15.11 9.14
CA SER A 210 -22.70 -14.88 10.59
C SER A 210 -22.10 -16.01 11.44
N ILE A 211 -22.05 -17.24 10.88
CA ILE A 211 -21.48 -18.44 11.51
C ILE A 211 -20.46 -19.14 10.60
N ALA A 212 -19.95 -18.42 9.60
CA ALA A 212 -19.09 -19.04 8.60
C ALA A 212 -18.04 -18.07 8.08
N MET A 213 -16.85 -18.61 7.86
CA MET A 213 -15.74 -17.93 7.22
C MET A 213 -15.52 -18.55 5.84
N GLU A 214 -15.46 -17.72 4.81
CA GLU A 214 -14.91 -18.16 3.53
C GLU A 214 -13.41 -17.87 3.51
N ILE A 215 -12.60 -18.89 3.22
CA ILE A 215 -11.14 -18.78 3.19
C ILE A 215 -10.67 -18.81 1.74
N PHE A 216 -9.67 -17.98 1.45
CA PHE A 216 -9.08 -17.80 0.14
C PHE A 216 -7.57 -18.00 0.21
N GLU A 217 -7.00 -18.50 -0.87
CA GLU A 217 -5.55 -18.50 -1.10
C GLU A 217 -5.08 -17.09 -1.47
N LEU A 218 -4.05 -16.59 -0.78
CA LEU A 218 -3.45 -15.29 -1.07
C LEU A 218 -2.35 -15.45 -2.12
N LEU A 219 -2.75 -15.45 -3.38
CA LEU A 219 -1.83 -15.36 -4.51
C LEU A 219 -1.48 -13.91 -4.82
N THR A 220 -0.26 -13.68 -5.29
CA THR A 220 0.23 -12.34 -5.61
C THR A 220 0.87 -12.28 -6.98
N GLU A 221 0.87 -11.08 -7.55
CA GLU A 221 1.59 -10.76 -8.78
C GLU A 221 2.37 -9.45 -8.60
N GLU A 222 3.46 -9.32 -9.35
CA GLU A 222 4.24 -8.09 -9.43
C GLU A 222 3.72 -7.25 -10.60
N ILE A 223 3.37 -6.00 -10.33
CA ILE A 223 2.99 -5.00 -11.35
C ILE A 223 4.03 -3.88 -11.45
#